data_AF-A0A455AID8-F1
#
_entry.id   AF-A0A455AID8-F1
#
_cell.length_a   1.000
_cell.length_b   1.000
_cell.length_c   1.000
_cell.angle_alpha   90.00
_cell.angle_beta   90.00
_cell.angle_gamma   90.00
#
_symmetry.space_group_name_H-M   'P 1'
#
loop_
_entity.id
_entity.type
_entity.pdbx_description
1 polymer ?
#
loop_
_entity_poly.entity_id
_entity_poly.type
_entity_poly.pdbx_seq_one_letter_code
_entity_poly.pdbx_strand_id
1 'polypeptide(L)'
;MSIPRRDPSGPFLMSVDHCFSIKGQGTVMTGTVLSGSVSLGDSVEIPTLKVVRKVKSMQMFHTPVTSAVQGDRLGICVTQFDPRLLERGLVCAPESLHTVHAAVMSVEKIPYFRGPLQTRAKFHVTVGHETVMGRAMFFSPAPDGFDREPVLDSFDFSREYLFQEQFLCPGSVPAEADGGGADSRVGQASEGRCPRQQWALVEFEKPVTCPRLCLAIGSRLDADIHANTCRLAFHGVLLHGLEDKNYAESALPRLRVYKLKHKHGIVERVMDDYSVIGRSLFKKETNIQLFVGLKVHLSTGELGVIASAFGQSGKFKVHIPGGLSPESKKILTPALKKRGRAGRGEEAEQPEPVQHVALSLSFKRYVFDTHKRMVQSP
;
A
#
# COMPACT_ATOMS: atom_id res chain seq x y z
N MET A 1 -10.20 -21.03 -30.94
CA MET A 1 -9.35 -19.96 -30.35
C MET A 1 -8.27 -19.64 -31.37
N SER A 2 -8.20 -18.40 -31.84
CA SER A 2 -7.09 -17.95 -32.70
C SER A 2 -5.80 -17.88 -31.88
N ILE A 3 -4.68 -18.21 -32.52
CA ILE A 3 -3.35 -18.03 -31.90
C ILE A 3 -3.17 -16.52 -31.65
N PRO A 4 -2.74 -16.10 -30.45
CA PRO A 4 -2.42 -14.70 -30.20
C PRO A 4 -1.37 -14.23 -31.21
N ARG A 5 -1.46 -12.95 -31.62
CA ARG A 5 -0.50 -12.38 -32.57
C ARG A 5 0.90 -12.51 -32.01
N ARG A 6 1.73 -13.34 -32.65
CA ARG A 6 3.15 -13.49 -32.32
C ARG A 6 3.88 -12.26 -32.82
N ASP A 7 4.39 -11.46 -31.89
CA ASP A 7 5.16 -10.26 -32.22
C ASP A 7 6.64 -10.49 -31.85
N PRO A 8 7.57 -10.42 -32.82
CA PRO A 8 9.00 -10.48 -32.53
C PRO A 8 9.55 -9.19 -31.89
N SER A 9 8.73 -8.14 -31.75
CA SER A 9 9.15 -6.88 -31.13
C SER A 9 9.40 -7.02 -29.62
N GLY A 10 10.21 -6.09 -29.09
CA GLY A 10 10.56 -6.05 -27.67
C GLY A 10 11.75 -6.94 -27.30
N PRO A 11 12.13 -6.94 -26.00
CA PRO A 11 13.28 -7.69 -25.54
C PRO A 11 13.01 -9.21 -25.60
N PHE A 12 14.05 -9.95 -25.97
CA PHE A 12 14.04 -11.41 -25.92
C PHE A 12 13.84 -11.89 -24.48
N LEU A 13 12.88 -12.78 -24.28
CA LEU A 13 12.66 -13.48 -23.02
C LEU A 13 12.27 -14.93 -23.30
N MET A 14 12.93 -15.86 -22.64
CA MET A 14 12.72 -17.30 -22.78
C MET A 14 12.60 -17.94 -21.40
N SER A 15 11.55 -18.74 -21.19
CA SER A 15 11.44 -19.63 -20.04
C SER A 15 12.17 -20.94 -20.34
N VAL A 16 13.17 -21.26 -19.54
CA VAL A 16 13.95 -22.49 -19.64
C VAL A 16 13.33 -23.58 -18.76
N ASP A 17 13.06 -24.75 -19.36
CA ASP A 17 12.46 -25.89 -18.66
C ASP A 17 13.49 -26.99 -18.37
N HIS A 18 14.50 -27.13 -19.24
CA HIS A 18 15.62 -28.05 -19.06
C HIS A 18 16.94 -27.42 -19.51
N CYS A 19 18.00 -27.72 -18.77
CA CYS A 19 19.37 -27.32 -19.05
C CYS A 19 20.30 -28.53 -18.91
N PHE A 20 21.15 -28.78 -19.90
CA PHE A 20 22.11 -29.89 -19.87
C PHE A 20 23.33 -29.57 -20.73
N SER A 21 24.46 -30.23 -20.46
CA SER A 21 25.69 -30.00 -21.21
C SER A 21 25.96 -31.12 -22.22
N ILE A 22 26.40 -30.74 -23.42
CA ILE A 22 26.85 -31.65 -24.47
C ILE A 22 28.37 -31.53 -24.57
N LYS A 23 29.07 -32.65 -24.33
CA LYS A 23 30.54 -32.71 -24.35
C LYS A 23 31.06 -32.22 -25.71
N GLY A 24 31.94 -31.21 -25.68
CA GLY A 24 32.56 -30.63 -26.87
C GLY A 24 31.74 -29.57 -27.61
N GLN A 25 30.46 -29.39 -27.30
CA GLN A 25 29.63 -28.35 -27.95
C GLN A 25 29.37 -27.15 -27.02
N GLY A 26 28.94 -27.43 -25.80
CA GLY A 26 28.54 -26.41 -24.82
C GLY A 26 27.38 -26.85 -23.94
N THR A 27 26.63 -25.88 -23.46
CA THR A 27 25.44 -26.11 -22.63
C THR A 27 24.20 -25.74 -23.42
N VAL A 28 23.21 -26.64 -23.42
CA VAL A 28 21.95 -26.50 -24.13
C VAL A 28 20.84 -26.18 -23.14
N MET A 29 20.09 -25.12 -23.44
CA MET A 29 18.91 -24.69 -22.71
C MET A 29 17.70 -24.89 -23.62
N THR A 30 16.72 -25.69 -23.18
CA THR A 30 15.47 -25.90 -23.90
C THR A 30 14.33 -25.19 -23.20
N GLY A 31 13.46 -24.55 -23.97
CA GLY A 31 12.43 -23.70 -23.41
C GLY A 31 11.57 -23.01 -24.45
N THR A 32 10.71 -22.12 -23.98
CA THR A 32 9.71 -21.42 -24.80
C THR A 32 9.98 -19.93 -24.78
N VAL A 33 9.99 -19.30 -25.96
CA VAL A 33 10.15 -17.84 -26.11
C VAL A 33 8.85 -17.15 -25.69
N LEU A 34 8.93 -16.32 -24.66
CA LEU A 34 7.82 -15.56 -24.09
C LEU A 34 7.64 -14.19 -24.76
N SER A 35 8.72 -13.54 -25.20
CA SER A 35 8.68 -12.27 -25.92
C SER A 35 9.91 -12.07 -26.80
N GLY A 36 9.78 -11.19 -27.79
CA GLY A 36 10.87 -10.80 -28.69
C GLY A 36 11.29 -11.91 -29.65
N SER A 37 12.52 -11.80 -30.13
CA SER A 37 13.16 -12.76 -31.02
C SER A 37 14.63 -12.96 -30.66
N VAL A 38 15.19 -14.10 -31.05
CA VAL A 38 16.62 -14.41 -30.92
C VAL A 38 17.15 -15.00 -32.23
N SER A 39 18.37 -14.60 -32.60
CA SER A 39 19.09 -15.07 -33.78
C SER A 39 20.43 -15.70 -33.40
N LEU A 40 20.99 -16.48 -34.32
CA LEU A 40 22.34 -17.02 -34.15
C LEU A 40 23.35 -15.90 -33.97
N GLY A 41 24.23 -16.07 -32.99
CA GLY A 41 25.25 -15.07 -32.65
C GLY A 41 24.78 -13.97 -31.71
N ASP A 42 23.50 -13.91 -31.35
CA ASP A 42 23.03 -12.96 -30.34
C ASP A 42 23.61 -13.29 -28.95
N SER A 43 23.68 -12.26 -28.11
CA SER A 43 24.04 -12.40 -26.70
C SER A 43 22.78 -12.55 -25.87
N VAL A 44 22.76 -13.55 -24.99
CA VAL A 44 21.69 -13.79 -24.02
C VAL A 44 22.25 -13.75 -22.61
N GLU A 45 21.51 -13.14 -21.70
CA GLU A 45 21.81 -13.10 -20.27
C GLU A 45 21.11 -14.24 -19.53
N ILE A 46 21.83 -14.83 -18.60
CA ILE A 46 21.31 -15.81 -17.64
C ILE A 46 21.33 -15.15 -16.25
N PRO A 47 20.23 -14.52 -15.81
CA PRO A 47 20.22 -13.67 -14.61
C PRO A 47 20.59 -14.42 -13.33
N THR A 48 20.17 -15.69 -13.21
CA THR A 48 20.50 -16.56 -12.06
C THR A 48 22.02 -16.71 -11.87
N LEU A 49 22.79 -16.65 -12.96
CA LEU A 49 24.25 -16.79 -12.97
C LEU A 49 24.97 -15.45 -13.10
N LYS A 50 24.25 -14.37 -13.45
CA LYS A 50 24.81 -13.06 -13.79
C LYS A 50 25.89 -13.13 -14.87
N VAL A 51 25.65 -13.98 -15.89
CA VAL A 51 26.56 -14.13 -17.02
C VAL A 51 25.83 -13.90 -18.34
N VAL A 52 26.54 -13.29 -19.29
CA VAL A 52 26.11 -13.17 -20.68
C VAL A 52 26.84 -14.20 -21.52
N ARG A 53 26.10 -14.86 -22.42
CA ARG A 53 26.61 -15.90 -23.30
C ARG A 53 26.12 -15.70 -24.72
N LYS A 54 26.97 -16.02 -25.69
CA LYS A 54 26.63 -15.94 -27.12
C LYS A 54 25.94 -17.22 -27.58
N VAL A 55 24.87 -17.06 -28.35
CA VAL A 55 24.14 -18.16 -29.00
C VAL A 55 25.00 -18.77 -30.11
N LYS A 56 25.40 -20.03 -29.93
CA LYS A 56 26.24 -20.77 -30.90
C LYS A 56 25.40 -21.49 -31.95
N SER A 57 24.36 -22.19 -31.50
CA SER A 57 23.44 -22.91 -32.37
C SER A 57 22.05 -22.93 -31.75
N MET A 58 21.03 -23.07 -32.60
CA MET A 58 19.65 -23.22 -32.19
C MET A 58 19.03 -24.37 -32.98
N GLN A 59 18.16 -25.14 -32.34
CA GLN A 59 17.47 -26.27 -32.96
C GLN A 59 16.00 -26.28 -32.57
N MET A 60 15.14 -26.46 -33.57
CA MET A 60 13.69 -26.58 -33.43
C MET A 60 13.18 -27.65 -34.40
N PHE A 61 12.25 -28.51 -33.97
CA PHE A 61 11.72 -29.62 -34.78
C PHE A 61 12.79 -30.51 -35.44
N HIS A 62 13.83 -30.87 -34.67
CA HIS A 62 15.00 -31.64 -35.14
C HIS A 62 15.85 -30.96 -36.23
N THR A 63 15.52 -29.75 -36.64
CA THR A 63 16.26 -28.98 -37.66
C THR A 63 17.00 -27.80 -37.05
N PRO A 64 18.22 -27.48 -37.52
CA PRO A 64 18.90 -26.26 -37.11
C PRO A 64 18.13 -25.04 -37.63
N VAL A 65 17.99 -24.02 -36.78
CA VAL A 65 17.30 -22.77 -37.12
C VAL A 65 18.21 -21.57 -36.87
N THR A 66 18.04 -20.53 -37.69
CA THR A 66 18.84 -19.30 -37.60
C THR A 66 18.20 -18.22 -36.73
N SER A 67 16.89 -18.28 -36.53
CA SER A 67 16.09 -17.34 -35.75
C SER A 67 14.89 -18.03 -35.09
N ALA A 68 14.44 -17.51 -33.96
CA ALA A 68 13.20 -17.91 -33.30
C ALA A 68 12.46 -16.70 -32.73
N VAL A 69 11.12 -16.80 -32.64
CA VAL A 69 10.24 -15.71 -32.19
C VAL A 69 9.33 -16.15 -31.06
N GLN A 70 8.59 -15.20 -30.49
CA GLN A 70 7.58 -15.45 -29.47
C GLN A 70 6.66 -16.64 -29.81
N GLY A 71 6.52 -17.56 -28.86
CA GLY A 71 5.70 -18.76 -28.95
C GLY A 71 6.44 -19.99 -29.48
N ASP A 72 7.67 -19.86 -29.97
CA ASP A 72 8.47 -21.00 -30.39
C ASP A 72 9.11 -21.71 -29.20
N ARG A 73 9.16 -23.04 -29.28
CA ARG A 73 9.90 -23.89 -28.34
C ARG A 73 11.16 -24.40 -29.03
N LEU A 74 12.33 -24.03 -28.53
CA LEU A 74 13.60 -24.40 -29.12
C LEU A 74 14.66 -24.77 -28.08
N GLY A 75 15.72 -25.42 -28.56
CA GLY A 75 16.97 -25.57 -27.83
C GLY A 75 17.99 -24.52 -28.29
N ILE A 76 18.59 -23.81 -27.34
CA ILE A 76 19.68 -22.86 -27.56
C ILE A 76 20.96 -23.43 -26.97
N CYS A 77 22.02 -23.55 -27.77
CA CYS A 77 23.34 -23.95 -27.32
C CYS A 77 24.24 -22.71 -27.12
N VAL A 78 24.87 -22.63 -25.96
CA VAL A 78 25.79 -21.55 -25.58
C VAL A 78 27.13 -22.11 -25.09
N THR A 79 28.11 -21.23 -24.87
CA THR A 79 29.38 -21.61 -24.22
C THR A 79 29.13 -22.26 -22.86
N GLN A 80 29.92 -23.30 -22.58
CA GLN A 80 29.70 -24.21 -21.45
C GLN A 80 29.62 -23.49 -20.10
N PHE A 81 28.64 -23.91 -19.30
CA PHE A 81 28.49 -23.61 -17.88
C PHE A 81 27.90 -24.83 -17.16
N ASP A 82 27.87 -24.80 -15.82
CA ASP A 82 27.31 -25.91 -15.03
C ASP A 82 25.77 -25.89 -15.09
N PRO A 83 25.12 -26.91 -15.69
CA PRO A 83 23.66 -26.96 -15.82
C PRO A 83 22.96 -27.05 -14.46
N ARG A 84 23.62 -27.51 -13.40
CA ARG A 84 23.04 -27.57 -12.04
C ARG A 84 22.72 -26.21 -11.46
N LEU A 85 23.35 -25.16 -11.98
CA LEU A 85 23.11 -23.78 -11.54
C LEU A 85 21.86 -23.16 -12.19
N LEU A 86 21.27 -23.81 -13.20
CA LEU A 86 20.07 -23.36 -13.89
C LEU A 86 19.23 -24.57 -14.32
N GLU A 87 18.41 -25.12 -13.42
CA GLU A 87 17.47 -26.19 -13.80
C GLU A 87 16.26 -25.65 -14.55
N ARG A 88 15.64 -24.60 -13.98
CA ARG A 88 14.52 -23.84 -14.56
C ARG A 88 14.73 -22.36 -14.28
N GLY A 89 14.34 -21.49 -15.20
CA GLY A 89 14.50 -20.06 -15.00
C GLY A 89 14.25 -19.24 -16.26
N LEU A 90 14.68 -17.99 -16.21
CA LEU A 90 14.57 -17.05 -17.32
C LEU A 90 15.92 -16.88 -18.01
N VAL A 91 15.89 -16.73 -19.32
CA VAL A 91 16.99 -16.26 -20.15
C VAL A 91 16.46 -15.09 -20.97
N CYS A 92 17.22 -14.00 -21.05
CA CYS A 92 16.71 -12.77 -21.62
C CYS A 92 17.75 -12.05 -22.47
N ALA A 93 17.33 -11.01 -23.18
CA ALA A 93 18.26 -10.02 -23.70
C ALA A 93 19.06 -9.40 -22.52
N PRO A 94 20.35 -9.11 -22.68
CA PRO A 94 21.15 -8.47 -21.64
C PRO A 94 20.52 -7.18 -21.14
N GLU A 95 20.54 -6.98 -19.82
CA GLU A 95 20.04 -5.79 -19.13
C GLU A 95 18.53 -5.51 -19.33
N SER A 96 17.77 -6.47 -19.86
CA SER A 96 16.33 -6.30 -20.12
C SER A 96 15.43 -6.63 -18.94
N LEU A 97 15.92 -7.45 -18.00
CA LEU A 97 15.23 -7.76 -16.75
C LEU A 97 15.82 -6.93 -15.61
N HIS A 98 14.97 -6.62 -14.64
CA HIS A 98 15.40 -5.92 -13.43
C HIS A 98 15.22 -6.79 -12.20
N THR A 99 16.09 -6.56 -11.21
CA THR A 99 16.01 -7.19 -9.90
C THR A 99 15.40 -6.22 -8.92
N VAL A 100 14.26 -6.59 -8.34
CA VAL A 100 13.47 -5.72 -7.46
C VAL A 100 13.46 -6.24 -6.03
N HIS A 101 13.56 -5.32 -5.07
CA HIS A 101 13.44 -5.61 -3.63
C HIS A 101 12.04 -5.34 -3.08
N ALA A 102 11.32 -4.42 -3.72
CA ALA A 102 9.93 -4.15 -3.47
C ALA A 102 9.25 -3.72 -4.77
N ALA A 103 7.92 -3.78 -4.84
CA ALA A 103 7.20 -3.35 -6.03
C ALA A 103 5.84 -2.75 -5.68
N VAL A 104 5.44 -1.75 -6.45
CA VAL A 104 4.06 -1.27 -6.51
C VAL A 104 3.34 -2.07 -7.59
N MET A 105 2.28 -2.77 -7.20
CA MET A 105 1.46 -3.57 -8.11
C MET A 105 -0.01 -3.23 -7.99
N SER A 106 -0.76 -3.36 -9.09
CA SER A 106 -2.22 -3.40 -9.00
C SER A 106 -2.65 -4.66 -8.24
N VAL A 107 -3.81 -4.60 -7.60
CA VAL A 107 -4.34 -5.74 -6.84
C VAL A 107 -5.82 -5.90 -7.12
N GLU A 108 -6.18 -7.12 -7.51
CA GLU A 108 -7.54 -7.62 -7.59
C GLU A 108 -7.66 -8.86 -6.72
N LYS A 109 -8.61 -8.84 -5.78
CA LYS A 109 -8.86 -9.97 -4.90
C LYS A 109 -9.54 -11.10 -5.68
N ILE A 110 -9.08 -12.32 -5.46
CA ILE A 110 -9.72 -13.51 -6.02
C ILE A 110 -11.01 -13.80 -5.24
N PRO A 111 -12.19 -13.86 -5.89
CA PRO A 111 -13.48 -14.01 -5.18
C PRO A 111 -13.58 -15.29 -4.34
N TYR A 112 -12.92 -16.36 -4.77
CA TYR A 112 -12.92 -17.65 -4.07
C TYR A 112 -12.06 -17.67 -2.80
N PHE A 113 -11.23 -16.64 -2.59
CA PHE A 113 -10.44 -16.49 -1.38
C PHE A 113 -11.29 -15.93 -0.24
N ARG A 114 -11.58 -16.78 0.76
CA ARG A 114 -12.45 -16.41 1.88
C ARG A 114 -11.81 -15.47 2.92
N GLY A 115 -10.48 -15.34 2.91
CA GLY A 115 -9.77 -14.52 3.90
C GLY A 115 -9.75 -13.02 3.59
N PRO A 116 -9.48 -12.17 4.60
CA PRO A 116 -9.17 -10.77 4.38
C PRO A 116 -7.74 -10.60 3.86
N LEU A 117 -7.52 -9.59 3.03
CA LEU A 117 -6.19 -9.16 2.61
C LEU A 117 -5.75 -8.01 3.52
N GLN A 118 -5.02 -8.33 4.58
CA GLN A 118 -4.61 -7.36 5.59
C GLN A 118 -3.25 -6.74 5.25
N THR A 119 -3.11 -5.44 5.47
CA THR A 119 -1.83 -4.75 5.39
C THR A 119 -0.87 -5.32 6.44
N ARG A 120 0.40 -5.50 6.03
CA ARG A 120 1.49 -6.17 6.76
C ARG A 120 1.39 -7.69 6.85
N ALA A 121 0.35 -8.31 6.29
CA ALA A 121 0.32 -9.76 6.14
C ALA A 121 1.38 -10.22 5.14
N LYS A 122 1.92 -11.42 5.38
CA LYS A 122 2.85 -12.08 4.46
C LYS A 122 2.08 -12.97 3.48
N PHE A 123 2.54 -12.99 2.24
CA PHE A 123 2.01 -13.83 1.18
C PHE A 123 3.16 -14.49 0.42
N HIS A 124 2.89 -15.68 -0.13
CA HIS A 124 3.69 -16.25 -1.20
C HIS A 124 3.35 -15.48 -2.47
N VAL A 125 4.28 -14.67 -2.95
CA VAL A 125 4.12 -13.83 -4.13
C VAL A 125 4.89 -14.45 -5.29
N THR A 126 4.16 -14.93 -6.28
CA THR A 126 4.69 -15.45 -7.53
C THR A 126 4.79 -14.30 -8.53
N VAL A 127 6.00 -14.03 -9.01
CA VAL A 127 6.29 -13.00 -10.02
C VAL A 127 6.99 -13.71 -11.19
N GLY A 128 6.29 -13.85 -12.31
CA GLY A 128 6.77 -14.68 -13.41
C GLY A 128 6.97 -16.13 -12.98
N HIS A 129 8.23 -16.59 -12.97
CA HIS A 129 8.61 -17.98 -12.66
C HIS A 129 9.22 -18.17 -11.27
N GLU A 130 9.38 -17.08 -10.51
CA GLU A 130 9.92 -17.12 -9.15
C GLU A 130 8.79 -16.89 -8.14
N THR A 131 8.85 -17.58 -7.01
CA THR A 131 7.93 -17.36 -5.87
C THR A 131 8.73 -17.03 -4.63
N VAL A 132 8.41 -15.89 -4.02
CA VAL A 132 9.08 -15.38 -2.82
C VAL A 132 8.06 -14.96 -1.78
N MET A 133 8.44 -14.99 -0.51
CA MET A 133 7.63 -14.38 0.53
C MET A 133 7.71 -12.85 0.45
N GLY A 134 6.56 -12.19 0.56
CA GLY A 134 6.47 -10.74 0.55
C GLY A 134 5.43 -10.21 1.53
N ARG A 135 5.71 -9.05 2.11
CA ARG A 135 4.76 -8.32 2.96
C ARG A 135 4.02 -7.29 2.13
N ALA A 136 2.69 -7.31 2.14
CA ALA A 136 1.87 -6.38 1.36
C ALA A 136 1.34 -5.21 2.21
N MET A 137 1.40 -3.99 1.70
CA MET A 137 0.68 -2.82 2.22
C MET A 137 -0.32 -2.34 1.17
N PHE A 138 -1.61 -2.41 1.49
CA PHE A 138 -2.68 -2.02 0.58
C PHE A 138 -2.99 -0.52 0.66
N PHE A 139 -3.33 0.06 -0.48
CA PHE A 139 -3.80 1.45 -0.56
C PHE A 139 -4.75 1.63 -1.75
N SER A 140 -5.63 2.62 -1.62
CA SER A 140 -6.65 2.97 -2.60
C SER A 140 -6.34 4.33 -3.23
N PRO A 141 -7.02 4.73 -4.31
CA PRO A 141 -7.06 6.15 -4.69
C PRO A 141 -7.61 6.99 -3.53
N ALA A 142 -7.42 8.30 -3.58
CA ALA A 142 -8.15 9.20 -2.71
C ALA A 142 -9.68 9.11 -2.99
N PRO A 143 -10.57 9.40 -2.01
CA PRO A 143 -12.02 9.18 -2.13
C PRO A 143 -12.67 9.83 -3.37
N ASP A 144 -12.16 10.97 -3.81
CA ASP A 144 -12.55 11.70 -5.03
C ASP A 144 -12.19 10.96 -6.33
N GLY A 145 -11.27 9.99 -6.26
CA GLY A 145 -10.75 9.24 -7.40
C GLY A 145 -11.28 7.82 -7.55
N PHE A 146 -12.30 7.39 -6.80
CA PHE A 146 -12.75 5.99 -6.78
C PHE A 146 -13.29 5.47 -8.13
N ASP A 147 -13.82 6.36 -8.97
CA ASP A 147 -14.43 5.99 -10.28
C ASP A 147 -13.46 6.01 -11.46
N ARG A 148 -12.22 6.42 -11.23
CA ARG A 148 -11.25 6.55 -12.30
C ARG A 148 -11.03 5.20 -12.97
N GLU A 149 -10.84 5.24 -14.29
CA GLU A 149 -10.52 4.03 -15.04
C GLU A 149 -9.21 3.41 -14.55
N PRO A 150 -9.15 2.07 -14.45
CA PRO A 150 -7.95 1.39 -14.00
C PRO A 150 -6.83 1.54 -15.03
N VAL A 151 -5.64 1.91 -14.56
CA VAL A 151 -4.43 2.05 -15.39
C VAL A 151 -3.46 0.92 -15.05
N LEU A 152 -3.16 0.06 -16.03
CA LEU A 152 -2.35 -1.15 -15.84
C LEU A 152 -0.96 -1.11 -16.49
N ASP A 153 -0.62 -0.01 -17.17
CA ASP A 153 0.64 0.17 -17.88
C ASP A 153 1.66 1.05 -17.12
N SER A 154 1.20 1.77 -16.09
CA SER A 154 2.00 2.78 -15.40
C SER A 154 1.44 3.10 -14.00
N PHE A 155 2.24 3.79 -13.18
CA PHE A 155 1.84 4.28 -11.86
C PHE A 155 2.17 5.77 -11.71
N ASP A 156 1.20 6.57 -11.28
CA ASP A 156 1.33 8.02 -11.14
C ASP A 156 1.74 8.42 -9.71
N PHE A 157 3.01 8.81 -9.54
CA PHE A 157 3.57 9.27 -8.26
C PHE A 157 3.18 10.71 -7.88
N SER A 158 2.58 11.47 -8.79
CA SER A 158 2.15 12.86 -8.49
C SER A 158 0.89 12.89 -7.62
N ARG A 159 0.08 11.83 -7.68
CA ARG A 159 -1.20 11.69 -6.97
C ARG A 159 -1.02 11.28 -5.53
N GLU A 160 -2.02 11.63 -4.73
CA GLU A 160 -2.16 11.16 -3.35
C GLU A 160 -3.01 9.88 -3.29
N TYR A 161 -2.64 8.98 -2.40
CA TYR A 161 -3.28 7.69 -2.20
C TYR A 161 -3.67 7.52 -0.74
N LEU A 162 -4.81 6.87 -0.50
CA LEU A 162 -5.31 6.62 0.84
C LEU A 162 -4.84 5.24 1.31
N PHE A 163 -4.12 5.22 2.43
CA PHE A 163 -3.71 3.99 3.09
C PHE A 163 -4.93 3.17 3.53
N GLN A 164 -4.86 1.84 3.36
CA GLN A 164 -5.89 0.91 3.83
C GLN A 164 -5.30 -0.14 4.78
N GLU A 165 -5.96 -0.38 5.93
CA GLU A 165 -5.56 -1.48 6.83
C GLU A 165 -5.88 -2.86 6.22
N GLN A 166 -6.82 -2.92 5.28
CA GLN A 166 -7.16 -4.11 4.50
C GLN A 166 -7.69 -3.73 3.10
N PHE A 167 -7.58 -4.65 2.14
CA PHE A 167 -8.17 -4.47 0.81
C PHE A 167 -9.69 -4.28 0.88
N LEU A 168 -10.21 -3.29 0.15
CA LEU A 168 -11.63 -2.98 0.12
C LEU A 168 -12.36 -3.93 -0.84
N CYS A 169 -13.37 -4.64 -0.35
CA CYS A 169 -14.18 -5.57 -1.15
C CYS A 169 -15.59 -5.01 -1.35
N PRO A 170 -16.17 -5.06 -2.57
CA PRO A 170 -17.57 -4.75 -2.78
C PRO A 170 -18.44 -5.67 -1.90
N GLY A 171 -19.23 -5.08 -0.99
CA GLY A 171 -20.16 -5.83 -0.14
C GLY A 171 -19.61 -6.33 1.20
N SER A 172 -18.40 -5.96 1.63
CA SER A 172 -17.97 -6.25 3.00
C SER A 172 -18.63 -5.26 3.98
N VAL A 173 -19.79 -5.66 4.52
CA VAL A 173 -20.27 -5.14 5.82
C VAL A 173 -19.15 -5.41 6.85
N PRO A 174 -18.82 -4.47 7.76
CA PRO A 174 -17.94 -4.82 8.87
C PRO A 174 -18.55 -6.02 9.58
N ALA A 175 -17.78 -7.09 9.77
CA ALA A 175 -18.25 -8.22 10.56
C ALA A 175 -18.56 -7.70 11.97
N GLU A 176 -19.84 -7.50 12.26
CA GLU A 176 -20.32 -7.33 13.62
C GLU A 176 -19.86 -8.56 14.40
N ALA A 177 -19.19 -8.30 15.51
CA ALA A 177 -18.87 -9.33 16.48
C ALA A 177 -20.19 -9.98 16.91
N ASP A 178 -20.23 -11.29 16.80
CA ASP A 178 -21.33 -12.15 17.23
C ASP A 178 -21.71 -11.81 18.69
N GLY A 179 -22.94 -11.33 18.87
CA GLY A 179 -23.47 -10.85 20.15
C GLY A 179 -24.79 -10.12 19.97
N GLY A 180 -25.88 -10.89 19.95
CA GLY A 180 -27.24 -10.40 19.71
C GLY A 180 -27.74 -9.35 20.71
N GLY A 181 -28.59 -8.45 20.19
CA GLY A 181 -29.35 -7.49 20.98
C GLY A 181 -29.94 -6.41 20.07
N ALA A 182 -31.23 -6.56 19.75
CA ALA A 182 -31.99 -5.60 18.95
C ALA A 182 -32.01 -4.21 19.59
N ASP A 183 -31.65 -3.18 18.82
CA ASP A 183 -32.39 -1.91 18.88
C ASP A 183 -32.15 -1.05 17.64
N SER A 184 -33.26 -0.79 16.94
CA SER A 184 -33.34 -0.02 15.70
C SER A 184 -33.28 1.47 16.01
N ARG A 185 -32.14 2.14 15.76
CA ARG A 185 -32.12 3.61 15.54
C ARG A 185 -31.19 4.00 14.39
N VAL A 186 -31.87 4.19 13.25
CA VAL A 186 -31.51 4.88 12.02
C VAL A 186 -30.31 5.83 12.13
N GLY A 187 -29.20 5.40 11.54
CA GLY A 187 -28.21 6.24 10.90
C GLY A 187 -27.83 5.53 9.60
N GLN A 188 -28.21 6.10 8.45
CA GLN A 188 -27.93 5.54 7.13
C GLN A 188 -26.44 5.16 7.01
N ALA A 189 -26.16 3.86 6.99
CA ALA A 189 -24.87 3.33 6.59
C ALA A 189 -24.69 3.69 5.12
N SER A 190 -23.80 4.63 4.82
CA SER A 190 -23.36 4.88 3.44
C SER A 190 -22.83 3.56 2.89
N GLU A 191 -23.50 2.99 1.89
CA GLU A 191 -22.99 1.86 1.11
C GLU A 191 -21.53 2.14 0.77
N GLY A 192 -20.63 1.31 1.31
CA GLY A 192 -19.19 1.53 1.21
C GLY A 192 -18.75 1.43 -0.24
N ARG A 193 -18.68 2.57 -0.93
CA ARG A 193 -18.21 2.65 -2.31
C ARG A 193 -16.83 2.04 -2.41
N CYS A 194 -16.65 1.03 -3.26
CA CYS A 194 -15.35 0.43 -3.50
C CYS A 194 -14.67 1.09 -4.70
N PRO A 195 -13.36 1.38 -4.62
CA PRO A 195 -12.61 1.95 -5.73
C PRO A 195 -12.49 0.93 -6.88
N ARG A 196 -12.51 1.42 -8.13
CA ARG A 196 -12.33 0.59 -9.33
C ARG A 196 -10.92 -0.01 -9.46
N GLN A 197 -9.93 0.63 -8.83
CA GLN A 197 -8.55 0.15 -8.80
C GLN A 197 -7.97 0.29 -7.39
N GLN A 198 -7.20 -0.72 -6.98
CA GLN A 198 -6.43 -0.71 -5.74
C GLN A 198 -5.02 -1.22 -6.03
N TRP A 199 -4.10 -0.90 -5.12
CA TRP A 199 -2.70 -1.27 -5.24
C TRP A 199 -2.17 -1.83 -3.93
N ALA A 200 -1.04 -2.51 -4.05
CA ALA A 200 -0.21 -2.85 -2.92
C ALA A 200 1.24 -2.48 -3.18
N LEU A 201 1.91 -2.02 -2.14
CA LEU A 201 3.36 -2.07 -2.03
C LEU A 201 3.73 -3.44 -1.44
N VAL A 202 4.42 -4.26 -2.22
CA VAL A 202 4.93 -5.56 -1.77
C VAL A 202 6.43 -5.44 -1.49
N GLU A 203 6.82 -5.71 -0.26
CA GLU A 203 8.23 -5.78 0.17
C GLU A 203 8.66 -7.25 0.17
N PHE A 204 9.59 -7.63 -0.71
CA PHE A 204 10.03 -9.01 -0.84
C PHE A 204 11.11 -9.34 0.19
N GLU A 205 11.05 -10.55 0.78
CA GLU A 205 12.09 -11.01 1.71
C GLU A 205 13.40 -11.33 0.99
N LYS A 206 13.32 -11.73 -0.27
CA LYS A 206 14.46 -11.91 -1.18
C LYS A 206 14.21 -11.13 -2.46
N PRO A 207 15.24 -10.55 -3.09
CA PRO A 207 15.08 -9.88 -4.38
C PRO A 207 14.58 -10.85 -5.45
N VAL A 208 13.78 -10.33 -6.37
CA VAL A 208 13.17 -11.11 -7.46
C VAL A 208 13.61 -10.51 -8.80
N THR A 209 13.96 -11.35 -9.76
CA THR A 209 14.28 -10.89 -11.11
C THR A 209 13.08 -11.12 -12.03
N CYS A 210 12.54 -10.06 -12.62
CA CYS A 210 11.31 -10.14 -13.39
C CYS A 210 11.31 -9.19 -14.60
N PRO A 211 10.43 -9.39 -15.58
CA PRO A 211 10.19 -8.38 -16.61
C PRO A 211 9.32 -7.25 -16.04
N ARG A 212 9.42 -6.07 -16.66
CA ARG A 212 8.52 -4.95 -16.33
C ARG A 212 7.08 -5.31 -16.71
N LEU A 213 6.10 -4.78 -15.97
CA LEU A 213 4.67 -5.01 -16.21
C LEU A 213 4.27 -6.49 -16.21
N CYS A 214 4.99 -7.33 -15.47
CA CYS A 214 4.68 -8.74 -15.36
C CYS A 214 3.47 -9.01 -14.44
N LEU A 215 2.83 -10.15 -14.65
CA LEU A 215 1.80 -10.66 -13.75
C LEU A 215 2.42 -11.07 -12.41
N ALA A 216 1.76 -10.70 -11.32
CA ALA A 216 2.07 -11.14 -9.97
C ALA A 216 0.83 -11.75 -9.30
N ILE A 217 1.03 -12.82 -8.54
CA ILE A 217 -0.03 -13.54 -7.82
C ILE A 217 0.37 -13.68 -6.36
N GLY A 218 -0.49 -13.22 -5.45
CA GLY A 218 -0.35 -13.43 -4.02
C GLY A 218 -1.16 -14.63 -3.54
N SER A 219 -0.56 -15.49 -2.73
CA SER A 219 -1.19 -16.72 -2.24
C SER A 219 -0.79 -17.04 -0.79
N ARG A 220 -1.58 -17.90 -0.14
CA ARG A 220 -1.28 -18.48 1.18
C ARG A 220 -1.05 -19.98 1.03
N LEU A 221 0.19 -20.35 0.72
CA LEU A 221 0.56 -21.75 0.47
C LEU A 221 0.89 -22.54 1.75
N ASP A 222 1.05 -21.84 2.89
CA ASP A 222 1.24 -22.45 4.23
C ASP A 222 -0.03 -23.12 4.78
N ALA A 223 -1.17 -22.95 4.11
CA ALA A 223 -2.42 -23.58 4.53
C ALA A 223 -2.39 -25.10 4.30
N ASP A 224 -3.16 -25.84 5.10
CA ASP A 224 -3.30 -27.30 4.99
C ASP A 224 -3.57 -27.71 3.53
N ILE A 225 -2.85 -28.73 3.08
CA ILE A 225 -2.95 -29.29 1.73
C ILE A 225 -4.33 -29.88 1.47
N HIS A 226 -5.08 -30.27 2.51
CA HIS A 226 -6.45 -30.80 2.42
C HIS A 226 -7.52 -29.71 2.58
N ALA A 227 -7.13 -28.44 2.71
CA ALA A 227 -8.09 -27.35 2.86
C ALA A 227 -8.95 -27.17 1.59
N ASN A 228 -10.27 -27.26 1.74
CA ASN A 228 -11.25 -27.06 0.66
C ASN A 228 -11.49 -25.57 0.33
N THR A 229 -10.46 -24.72 0.42
CA THR A 229 -10.56 -23.29 0.14
C THR A 229 -9.51 -22.84 -0.85
N CYS A 230 -9.84 -21.83 -1.67
CA CYS A 230 -8.87 -21.26 -2.59
C CYS A 230 -7.72 -20.63 -1.80
N ARG A 231 -6.48 -20.99 -2.14
CA ARG A 231 -5.26 -20.45 -1.53
C ARG A 231 -4.69 -19.25 -2.28
N LEU A 232 -5.15 -19.00 -3.50
CA LEU A 232 -4.79 -17.82 -4.29
C LEU A 232 -5.60 -16.64 -3.77
N ALA A 233 -4.93 -15.61 -3.27
CA ALA A 233 -5.54 -14.53 -2.54
C ALA A 233 -5.86 -13.32 -3.44
N PHE A 234 -4.90 -12.95 -4.29
CA PHE A 234 -5.04 -11.84 -5.22
C PHE A 234 -4.13 -12.01 -6.43
N HIS A 235 -4.42 -11.30 -7.51
CA HIS A 235 -3.53 -11.14 -8.67
C HIS A 235 -3.43 -9.67 -9.07
N GLY A 236 -2.46 -9.35 -9.91
CA GLY A 236 -2.34 -8.03 -10.51
C GLY A 236 -1.06 -7.85 -11.30
N VAL A 237 -0.80 -6.62 -11.73
CA VAL A 237 0.33 -6.28 -12.61
C VAL A 237 1.37 -5.51 -11.80
N LEU A 238 2.63 -5.87 -11.96
CA LEU A 238 3.77 -5.15 -11.39
C LEU A 238 3.97 -3.84 -12.15
N LEU A 239 3.41 -2.74 -11.63
CA LEU A 239 3.42 -1.43 -12.29
C LEU A 239 4.76 -0.71 -12.14
N HIS A 240 5.41 -0.85 -10.97
CA HIS A 240 6.70 -0.22 -10.72
C HIS A 240 7.56 -1.05 -9.78
N GLY A 241 8.78 -1.39 -10.22
CA GLY A 241 9.77 -2.12 -9.43
C GLY A 241 10.73 -1.17 -8.72
N LEU A 242 11.09 -1.50 -7.47
CA LEU A 242 12.07 -0.78 -6.66
C LEU A 242 13.36 -1.60 -6.62
N GLU A 243 14.36 -1.16 -7.41
CA GLU A 243 15.62 -1.89 -7.66
C GLU A 243 16.69 -1.61 -6.59
N ASP A 244 16.65 -0.44 -5.94
CA ASP A 244 17.57 -0.09 -4.87
C ASP A 244 17.32 -0.93 -3.61
N LYS A 245 18.37 -1.42 -2.95
CA LYS A 245 18.25 -2.05 -1.62
C LYS A 245 17.71 -1.10 -0.55
N ASN A 246 18.05 0.19 -0.66
CA ASN A 246 17.65 1.24 0.26
C ASN A 246 16.43 2.02 -0.25
N TYR A 247 15.54 1.36 -1.00
CA TYR A 247 14.32 1.95 -1.58
C TYR A 247 13.47 2.71 -0.56
N ALA A 248 13.54 2.33 0.71
CA ALA A 248 12.84 2.99 1.81
C ALA A 248 13.19 4.48 1.94
N GLU A 249 14.43 4.86 1.62
CA GLU A 249 14.91 6.24 1.66
C GLU A 249 14.97 6.87 0.26
N SER A 250 15.36 6.10 -0.77
CA SER A 250 15.55 6.64 -2.12
C SER A 250 14.24 6.83 -2.90
N ALA A 251 13.26 5.94 -2.72
CA ALA A 251 12.07 5.88 -3.58
C ALA A 251 10.74 6.07 -2.83
N LEU A 252 10.57 5.48 -1.64
CA LEU A 252 9.30 5.55 -0.90
C LEU A 252 8.84 6.98 -0.55
N PRO A 253 9.71 7.98 -0.29
CA PRO A 253 9.24 9.35 -0.07
C PRO A 253 8.48 9.97 -1.26
N ARG A 254 8.65 9.44 -2.47
CA ARG A 254 7.88 9.86 -3.66
C ARG A 254 6.46 9.30 -3.68
N LEU A 255 6.20 8.20 -2.97
CA LEU A 255 4.90 7.55 -2.89
C LEU A 255 4.02 8.27 -1.85
N ARG A 256 3.07 9.08 -2.31
CA ARG A 256 2.22 9.93 -1.46
C ARG A 256 1.03 9.18 -0.86
N VAL A 257 1.32 8.12 -0.10
CA VAL A 257 0.30 7.38 0.66
C VAL A 257 0.10 8.03 2.03
N TYR A 258 -1.13 8.40 2.37
CA TYR A 258 -1.46 9.03 3.66
C TYR A 258 -2.49 8.23 4.46
N LYS A 259 -2.40 8.34 5.78
CA LYS A 259 -3.47 7.95 6.71
C LYS A 259 -4.24 9.21 7.09
N LEU A 260 -5.56 9.19 6.92
CA LEU A 260 -6.42 10.21 7.49
C LEU A 260 -6.53 9.97 8.99
N LYS A 261 -6.22 10.99 9.79
CA LYS A 261 -6.26 10.92 11.25
C LYS A 261 -7.24 11.95 11.78
N HIS A 262 -8.13 11.45 12.63
CA HIS A 262 -9.06 12.25 13.41
C HIS A 262 -8.67 12.16 14.87
N LYS A 263 -8.61 13.32 15.53
CA LYS A 263 -8.39 13.42 16.96
C LYS A 263 -9.50 14.25 17.56
N HIS A 264 -10.03 13.77 18.68
CA HIS A 264 -11.05 14.46 19.45
C HIS A 264 -10.48 14.87 20.79
N GLY A 265 -10.82 16.09 21.21
CA GLY A 265 -10.46 16.66 22.50
C GLY A 265 -11.62 17.46 23.03
N ILE A 266 -11.38 18.12 24.16
CA ILE A 266 -12.37 18.98 24.81
C ILE A 266 -11.72 20.29 25.20
N VAL A 267 -12.50 21.37 25.18
CA VAL A 267 -12.09 22.64 25.77
C VAL A 267 -12.17 22.53 27.28
N GLU A 268 -11.07 22.83 27.97
CA GLU A 268 -10.99 22.83 29.43
C GLU A 268 -11.40 24.17 30.02
N ARG A 269 -10.85 25.27 29.47
CA ARG A 269 -11.14 26.62 29.94
C ARG A 269 -10.88 27.66 28.85
N VAL A 270 -11.56 28.78 28.96
CA VAL A 270 -11.32 29.99 28.16
C VAL A 270 -10.24 30.84 28.84
N MET A 271 -9.31 31.40 28.06
CA MET A 271 -8.35 32.39 28.57
C MET A 271 -8.82 33.81 28.27
N ASP A 272 -9.20 34.04 27.03
CA ASP A 272 -9.68 35.31 26.50
C ASP A 272 -10.69 35.04 25.38
N ASP A 273 -11.29 36.10 24.85
CA ASP A 273 -12.33 35.99 23.81
C ASP A 273 -11.86 35.32 22.51
N TYR A 274 -10.54 35.17 22.31
CA TYR A 274 -9.90 34.62 21.12
C TYR A 274 -9.03 33.40 21.43
N SER A 275 -9.01 32.90 22.66
CA SER A 275 -8.09 31.84 23.07
C SER A 275 -8.71 30.89 24.09
N VAL A 276 -8.56 29.59 23.79
CA VAL A 276 -9.02 28.51 24.67
C VAL A 276 -7.90 27.52 24.95
N ILE A 277 -7.98 26.87 26.12
CA ILE A 277 -7.11 25.75 26.47
C ILE A 277 -7.86 24.44 26.20
N GLY A 278 -7.31 23.64 25.29
CA GLY A 278 -7.78 22.30 25.00
C GLY A 278 -7.04 21.25 25.82
N ARG A 279 -7.74 20.15 26.13
CA ARG A 279 -7.17 18.93 26.71
C ARG A 279 -7.68 17.68 25.99
N SER A 280 -7.07 16.54 26.29
CA SER A 280 -7.47 15.20 25.79
C SER A 280 -7.33 14.96 24.28
N LEU A 281 -6.80 15.91 23.51
CA LEU A 281 -6.47 15.73 22.08
C LEU A 281 -5.13 14.98 21.87
N PHE A 282 -4.19 15.17 22.79
CA PHE A 282 -2.83 14.63 22.73
C PHE A 282 -2.49 13.84 23.98
N LYS A 283 -1.70 12.76 23.82
CA LYS A 283 -1.10 12.06 24.95
C LYS A 283 0.03 12.92 25.53
N LYS A 284 0.36 12.74 26.82
CA LYS A 284 1.42 13.52 27.51
C LYS A 284 2.78 13.47 26.79
N GLU A 285 3.10 12.35 26.16
CA GLU A 285 4.34 12.11 25.41
C GLU A 285 4.35 12.72 23.99
N THR A 286 3.24 13.30 23.52
CA THR A 286 3.13 13.81 22.16
C THR A 286 3.82 15.17 22.04
N ASN A 287 4.73 15.33 21.06
CA ASN A 287 5.30 16.64 20.74
C ASN A 287 4.25 17.54 20.05
N ILE A 288 3.65 18.45 20.82
CA ILE A 288 2.61 19.38 20.37
C ILE A 288 3.15 20.38 19.34
N GLN A 289 4.47 20.68 19.34
CA GLN A 289 5.05 21.62 18.39
C GLN A 289 4.83 21.22 16.93
N LEU A 290 4.73 19.91 16.64
CA LEU A 290 4.43 19.41 15.30
C LEU A 290 3.01 19.75 14.82
N PHE A 291 2.10 20.07 15.74
CA PHE A 291 0.69 20.37 15.47
C PHE A 291 0.38 21.87 15.52
N VAL A 292 1.37 22.70 15.86
CA VAL A 292 1.22 24.17 15.88
C VAL A 292 0.93 24.65 14.45
N GLY A 293 -0.03 25.56 14.31
CA GLY A 293 -0.51 26.07 13.03
C GLY A 293 -1.64 25.25 12.39
N LEU A 294 -1.97 24.07 12.92
CA LEU A 294 -3.09 23.27 12.41
C LEU A 294 -4.45 23.82 12.88
N LYS A 295 -5.41 23.84 11.96
CA LYS A 295 -6.81 24.22 12.16
C LYS A 295 -7.54 23.15 12.97
N VAL A 296 -8.34 23.56 13.96
CA VAL A 296 -9.18 22.72 14.81
C VAL A 296 -10.60 23.26 14.78
N HIS A 297 -11.58 22.37 14.68
CA HIS A 297 -12.99 22.75 14.68
C HIS A 297 -13.58 22.54 16.07
N LEU A 298 -14.31 23.54 16.56
CA LEU A 298 -15.09 23.41 17.77
C LEU A 298 -16.48 22.83 17.43
N SER A 299 -17.11 22.11 18.36
CA SER A 299 -18.47 21.56 18.18
C SER A 299 -19.53 22.64 17.95
N THR A 300 -19.23 23.85 18.39
CA THR A 300 -20.01 25.10 18.24
C THR A 300 -19.81 25.78 16.89
N GLY A 301 -18.99 25.20 15.99
CA GLY A 301 -18.80 25.67 14.61
C GLY A 301 -17.64 26.64 14.42
N GLU A 302 -16.94 27.07 15.47
CA GLU A 302 -15.78 27.95 15.30
C GLU A 302 -14.55 27.21 14.78
N LEU A 303 -13.75 27.92 13.99
CA LEU A 303 -12.46 27.45 13.50
C LEU A 303 -11.35 28.09 14.32
N GLY A 304 -10.59 27.26 15.03
CA GLY A 304 -9.40 27.64 15.78
C GLY A 304 -8.11 27.15 15.14
N VAL A 305 -6.98 27.63 15.62
CA VAL A 305 -5.62 27.24 15.21
C VAL A 305 -4.82 26.90 16.45
N ILE A 306 -4.14 25.74 16.47
CA ILE A 306 -3.27 25.36 17.58
C ILE A 306 -2.07 26.32 17.64
N ALA A 307 -1.93 27.04 18.74
CA ALA A 307 -0.88 28.05 18.91
C ALA A 307 0.37 27.50 19.61
N SER A 308 0.21 26.85 20.76
CA SER A 308 1.35 26.36 21.54
C SER A 308 0.96 25.24 22.52
N ALA A 309 1.95 24.52 23.03
CA ALA A 309 1.78 23.68 24.20
C ALA A 309 1.46 24.52 25.45
N PHE A 310 0.74 23.94 26.41
CA PHE A 310 0.39 24.59 27.67
C PHE A 310 0.70 23.65 28.86
N GLY A 311 1.80 23.90 29.57
CA GLY A 311 2.24 23.08 30.71
C GLY A 311 2.68 21.65 30.34
N GLN A 312 2.73 20.75 31.33
CA GLN A 312 3.28 19.38 31.19
C GLN A 312 2.20 18.28 31.03
N SER A 313 0.93 18.64 30.87
CA SER A 313 -0.21 17.71 30.94
C SER A 313 -0.85 17.37 29.59
N GLY A 314 -0.16 17.65 28.47
CA GLY A 314 -0.72 17.44 27.12
C GLY A 314 -1.81 18.47 26.75
N LYS A 315 -1.92 19.55 27.51
CA LYS A 315 -2.81 20.69 27.22
C LYS A 315 -2.16 21.59 26.18
N PHE A 316 -2.99 22.29 25.43
CA PHE A 316 -2.54 23.15 24.33
C PHE A 316 -3.43 24.37 24.23
N LYS A 317 -2.86 25.47 23.75
CA LYS A 317 -3.56 26.71 23.47
C LYS A 317 -4.08 26.69 22.03
N VAL A 318 -5.34 27.03 21.84
CA VAL A 318 -5.97 27.22 20.54
C VAL A 318 -6.37 28.69 20.42
N HIS A 319 -5.99 29.32 19.32
CA HIS A 319 -6.38 30.68 18.98
C HIS A 319 -7.54 30.65 17.98
N ILE A 320 -8.58 31.44 18.22
CA ILE A 320 -9.79 31.48 17.40
C ILE A 320 -9.83 32.87 16.75
N PRO A 321 -9.45 33.02 15.47
CA PRO A 321 -9.34 34.33 14.83
C PRO A 321 -10.68 35.07 14.73
N GLY A 322 -11.80 34.34 14.61
CA GLY A 322 -13.15 34.91 14.58
C GLY A 322 -13.76 35.23 15.96
N GLY A 323 -13.02 34.95 17.05
CA GLY A 323 -13.54 35.04 18.41
C GLY A 323 -14.52 33.92 18.78
N LEU A 324 -14.76 33.75 20.08
CA LEU A 324 -15.73 32.79 20.61
C LEU A 324 -17.16 33.29 20.43
N SER A 325 -18.02 32.41 19.93
CA SER A 325 -19.46 32.61 19.84
C SER A 325 -20.10 32.78 21.23
N PRO A 326 -21.24 33.48 21.33
CA PRO A 326 -21.96 33.63 22.59
C PRO A 326 -22.42 32.28 23.17
N GLU A 327 -22.67 31.27 22.32
CA GLU A 327 -23.01 29.91 22.73
C GLU A 327 -21.82 29.23 23.42
N SER A 328 -20.63 29.28 22.80
CA SER A 328 -19.39 28.79 23.41
C SER A 328 -19.09 29.49 24.72
N LYS A 329 -19.28 30.81 24.80
CA LYS A 329 -19.11 31.57 26.06
C LYS A 329 -20.10 31.10 27.12
N LYS A 330 -21.37 30.89 26.79
CA LYS A 330 -22.39 30.42 27.75
C LYS A 330 -22.05 29.03 28.31
N ILE A 331 -21.57 28.12 27.46
CA ILE A 331 -21.20 26.74 27.82
C ILE A 331 -19.89 26.68 28.61
N LEU A 332 -18.92 27.54 28.28
CA LEU A 332 -17.57 27.51 28.88
C LEU A 332 -17.40 28.44 30.10
N THR A 333 -18.40 29.28 30.40
CA THR A 333 -18.41 30.18 31.57
C THR A 333 -19.25 29.70 32.79
N PRO A 334 -19.37 28.41 33.14
CA PRO A 334 -19.87 28.03 34.45
C PRO A 334 -18.71 27.64 35.38
N ALA A 335 -17.96 28.63 35.89
CA ALA A 335 -17.02 28.43 37.03
C ALA A 335 -16.46 29.71 37.69
N LEU A 336 -16.80 30.93 37.24
CA LEU A 336 -16.23 32.16 37.81
C LEU A 336 -17.01 32.75 39.01
N LYS A 337 -18.16 32.18 39.40
CA LYS A 337 -18.95 32.65 40.56
C LYS A 337 -19.30 31.52 41.53
N LYS A 338 -18.31 31.01 42.28
CA LYS A 338 -18.52 30.42 43.61
C LYS A 338 -17.19 30.25 44.37
N ARG A 339 -16.55 31.38 44.69
CA ARG A 339 -15.58 31.47 45.81
C ARG A 339 -15.87 32.75 46.58
N GLY A 340 -16.93 32.69 47.38
CA GLY A 340 -17.34 33.74 48.31
C GLY A 340 -18.22 33.15 49.40
N ARG A 341 -17.62 32.92 50.58
CA ARG A 341 -18.17 32.79 51.94
C ARG A 341 -19.62 32.27 52.19
N ALA A 342 -19.64 31.17 52.95
CA ALA A 342 -20.54 30.82 54.08
C ALA A 342 -22.01 30.43 53.83
N GLY A 343 -22.42 29.32 54.49
CA GLY A 343 -23.82 29.00 54.80
C GLY A 343 -24.15 27.51 54.71
N ARG A 344 -24.49 26.89 55.85
CA ARG A 344 -25.04 25.53 55.98
C ARG A 344 -26.39 25.39 55.26
N GLY A 345 -26.65 24.19 54.73
CA GLY A 345 -28.01 23.65 54.60
C GLY A 345 -28.47 23.33 53.18
N GLU A 346 -28.86 22.07 53.01
CA GLU A 346 -29.86 21.52 52.07
C GLU A 346 -29.48 21.10 50.64
N GLU A 347 -29.74 19.80 50.46
CA GLU A 347 -30.27 19.04 49.31
C GLU A 347 -29.47 18.88 48.02
N ALA A 348 -29.48 17.62 47.58
CA ALA A 348 -28.74 17.07 46.45
C ALA A 348 -29.47 17.38 45.14
N GLU A 349 -28.90 18.24 44.31
CA GLU A 349 -29.16 18.26 42.87
C GLU A 349 -28.16 17.34 42.17
N GLN A 350 -28.69 16.36 41.42
CA GLN A 350 -27.92 15.56 40.49
C GLN A 350 -27.24 16.50 39.48
N PRO A 351 -25.91 16.38 39.23
CA PRO A 351 -25.25 17.27 38.28
C PRO A 351 -25.77 16.95 36.87
N GLU A 352 -26.42 17.92 36.22
CA GLU A 352 -26.68 17.88 34.79
C GLU A 352 -25.37 17.59 34.02
N PRO A 353 -25.42 16.83 32.91
CA PRO A 353 -24.23 16.48 32.16
C PRO A 353 -23.56 17.77 31.67
N VAL A 354 -22.35 18.03 32.16
CA VAL A 354 -21.54 19.19 31.76
C VAL A 354 -21.36 19.16 30.24
N GLN A 355 -22.05 20.06 29.54
CA GLN A 355 -21.88 20.21 28.10
C GLN A 355 -20.45 20.69 27.84
N HIS A 356 -19.60 19.81 27.34
CA HIS A 356 -18.23 20.14 26.98
C HIS A 356 -18.17 20.52 25.50
N VAL A 357 -17.53 21.65 25.18
CA VAL A 357 -17.21 22.00 23.79
C VAL A 357 -16.13 21.04 23.29
N ALA A 358 -16.44 20.27 22.25
CA ALA A 358 -15.51 19.31 21.66
C ALA A 358 -14.59 19.99 20.65
N LEU A 359 -13.35 19.51 20.57
CA LEU A 359 -12.35 19.92 19.59
C LEU A 359 -12.09 18.76 18.64
N SER A 360 -12.24 19.01 17.34
CA SER A 360 -12.02 18.03 16.28
C SER A 360 -10.87 18.47 15.39
N LEU A 361 -9.81 17.67 15.35
CA LEU A 361 -8.63 17.86 14.50
C LEU A 361 -8.57 16.73 13.47
N SER A 362 -8.67 17.08 12.19
CA SER A 362 -8.52 16.17 11.06
C SER A 362 -7.26 16.54 10.29
N PHE A 363 -6.38 15.60 10.00
CA PHE A 363 -5.16 15.82 9.23
C PHE A 363 -4.71 14.56 8.48
N LYS A 364 -4.00 14.77 7.37
CA LYS A 364 -3.30 13.72 6.63
C LYS A 364 -1.92 13.52 7.22
N ARG A 365 -1.56 12.27 7.48
CA ARG A 365 -0.20 11.87 7.84
C ARG A 365 0.35 10.94 6.77
N TYR A 366 1.38 11.38 6.08
CA TYR A 366 2.07 10.56 5.07
C TYR A 366 2.81 9.40 5.72
N VAL A 367 2.71 8.22 5.12
CA VAL A 367 3.29 6.97 5.64
C VAL A 367 4.80 6.96 5.48
N PHE A 368 5.30 7.47 4.35
CA PHE A 368 6.71 7.42 3.95
C PHE A 368 7.44 8.77 4.08
N ASP A 369 6.81 9.81 4.64
CA ASP A 369 7.48 11.09 4.86
C ASP A 369 8.42 11.01 6.07
N THR A 370 9.70 11.21 5.82
CA THR A 370 10.77 11.19 6.84
C THR A 370 10.58 12.27 7.90
N HIS A 371 10.03 13.43 7.51
CA HIS A 371 9.79 14.57 8.38
C HIS A 371 8.48 14.46 9.17
N LYS A 372 7.69 13.40 8.97
CA LYS A 372 6.39 13.16 9.61
C LYS A 372 5.46 14.39 9.52
N ARG A 373 5.51 15.14 8.42
CA ARG A 373 4.70 16.34 8.22
C ARG A 373 3.22 15.96 8.21
N MET A 374 2.44 16.84 8.81
CA MET A 374 0.99 16.72 8.90
C MET A 374 0.38 17.81 8.04
N VAL A 375 -0.47 17.41 7.11
CA VAL A 375 -1.07 18.32 6.13
C VAL A 375 -2.57 18.33 6.37
N GLN A 376 -3.17 19.50 6.39
CA GLN A 376 -4.62 19.65 6.36
C GLN A 376 -5.06 20.02 4.96
N SER A 377 -6.20 19.47 4.54
CA SER A 377 -6.91 19.99 3.39
C SER A 377 -7.26 21.47 3.66
N PRO A 378 -7.11 22.37 2.67
CA PRO A 378 -7.34 23.80 2.84
C PRO A 378 -8.71 24.14 3.45
#